data_AF-A0A843EP98-F1
#
_entry.id   AF-A0A843EP98-F1
#
_cell.length_a   1.000
_cell.length_b   1.000
_cell.length_c   1.000
_cell.angle_alpha   90.00
_cell.angle_beta   90.00
_cell.angle_gamma   90.00
#
_symmetry.space_group_name_H-M   'P 1'
#
loop_
_entity.id
_entity.type
_entity.pdbx_description
1 polymer ?
#
loop_
_entity_poly.entity_id
_entity_poly.type
_entity_poly.pdbx_seq_one_letter_code
_entity_poly.pdbx_strand_id
1 'polypeptide(L)'
;MISRISIVLRRDKLEAPYYMNTKIRLSSCLDNEENGLIHAMNILNHSRMYNLTEEKYNEIKSLIIDTFEGNESDLVEFTKNDKQIKIAIMSKNDEEFKNLYEKYQEIFEKIDNLVD
;
A
#
# COMPACT_ATOMS: atom_id res chain seq x y z
N MET A 1 0.55 -9.08 15.68
CA MET A 1 0.61 -9.33 14.23
C MET A 1 0.82 -8.00 13.54
N ILE A 2 1.81 -7.88 12.66
CA ILE A 2 2.09 -6.64 11.92
C ILE A 2 1.51 -6.78 10.52
N SER A 3 0.64 -5.86 10.17
CA SER A 3 -0.07 -5.85 8.90
C SER A 3 0.31 -4.61 8.10
N ARG A 4 0.61 -4.78 6.81
CA ARG A 4 1.04 -3.71 5.92
C ARG A 4 0.38 -3.81 4.55
N ILE A 5 -0.26 -2.73 4.13
CA ILE A 5 -0.70 -2.54 2.74
C ILE A 5 0.20 -1.48 2.12
N SER A 6 0.64 -1.68 0.89
CA SER A 6 1.44 -0.72 0.15
C SER A 6 0.95 -0.58 -1.28
N ILE A 7 0.85 0.66 -1.73
CA ILE A 7 0.58 1.02 -3.12
C ILE A 7 1.76 1.84 -3.63
N VAL A 8 2.28 1.46 -4.78
CA VAL A 8 3.34 2.18 -5.47
C VAL A 8 2.88 2.49 -6.89
N LEU A 9 2.74 3.78 -7.18
CA LEU A 9 2.41 4.31 -8.49
C LEU A 9 3.66 4.97 -9.08
N ARG A 10 4.06 4.61 -10.29
CA ARG A 10 5.34 4.99 -10.91
C ARG A 10 5.19 5.40 -12.36
N ARG A 11 6.04 6.35 -12.78
CA ARG A 11 6.11 6.80 -14.17
C ARG A 11 7.52 6.80 -14.79
N ASP A 12 8.40 5.95 -14.28
CA ASP A 12 9.85 5.97 -14.57
C ASP A 12 10.38 4.72 -15.28
N LYS A 13 9.51 3.78 -15.66
CA LYS A 13 9.92 2.56 -16.38
C LYS A 13 9.96 2.78 -17.89
N LEU A 14 11.06 2.36 -18.52
CA LEU A 14 11.28 2.46 -19.97
C LEU A 14 10.27 1.65 -20.80
N GLU A 15 9.88 0.46 -20.33
CA GLU A 15 9.00 -0.46 -21.08
C GLU A 15 7.50 -0.24 -20.78
N ALA A 16 7.18 0.37 -19.64
CA ALA A 16 5.81 0.67 -19.21
C ALA A 16 5.82 2.03 -18.49
N PRO A 17 5.66 3.15 -19.22
CA PRO A 17 5.86 4.49 -18.70
C PRO A 17 4.90 4.87 -17.58
N TYR A 18 3.82 4.10 -17.38
CA TYR A 18 2.92 4.23 -16.24
C TYR A 18 2.63 2.85 -15.66
N TYR A 19 2.88 2.68 -14.37
CA TYR A 19 2.81 1.39 -13.71
C TYR A 19 2.38 1.51 -12.25
N MET A 20 1.58 0.55 -11.79
CA MET A 20 1.16 0.43 -10.41
C MET A 20 1.49 -0.95 -9.84
N ASN A 21 1.93 -0.97 -8.59
CA ASN A 21 2.11 -2.18 -7.80
C ASN A 21 1.34 -2.04 -6.49
N THR A 22 0.42 -2.96 -6.23
CA THR A 22 -0.27 -3.07 -4.95
C THR A 22 0.25 -4.32 -4.23
N LYS A 23 0.56 -4.19 -2.94
CA LYS A 23 1.08 -5.28 -2.12
C LYS A 23 0.49 -5.26 -0.72
N ILE A 24 -0.09 -6.39 -0.32
CA ILE A 24 -0.65 -6.64 1.01
C ILE A 24 0.22 -7.70 1.68
N ARG A 25 0.73 -7.40 2.87
CA ARG A 25 1.60 -8.26 3.65
C ARG A 25 1.08 -8.35 5.09
N LEU A 26 0.80 -9.56 5.56
CA LEU A 26 0.51 -9.85 6.95
C LEU A 26 1.68 -10.66 7.53
N SER A 27 2.23 -10.22 8.65
CA SER A 27 3.35 -10.88 9.31
C SER A 27 3.03 -11.11 10.79
N SER A 28 3.29 -12.29 11.33
CA SER A 28 3.25 -12.48 12.79
C SER A 28 4.65 -12.35 13.38
N CYS A 29 4.77 -11.60 14.47
CA CYS A 29 5.95 -11.63 15.32
C CYS A 29 5.79 -12.83 16.25
N LEU A 30 6.66 -13.83 16.14
CA LEU A 30 6.78 -14.87 17.15
C LEU A 30 7.74 -14.35 18.23
N ASP A 31 7.22 -14.06 19.40
CA ASP A 31 8.02 -13.89 20.61
C ASP A 31 8.58 -15.26 21.00
N ASN A 32 9.85 -15.50 20.70
CA ASN A 32 10.64 -16.48 21.43
C ASN A 32 11.64 -15.69 22.29
N GLU A 33 11.22 -15.44 23.53
CA GLU A 33 12.09 -15.05 24.63
C GLU A 33 13.18 -16.11 24.77
N GLU A 34 14.40 -15.82 24.30
CA GLU A 34 15.65 -16.18 24.97
C GLU A 34 16.91 -15.62 24.25
N ASN A 35 16.88 -15.25 22.96
CA ASN A 35 18.10 -14.76 22.27
C ASN A 35 17.89 -13.78 21.08
N GLY A 36 17.14 -12.70 21.28
CA GLY A 36 17.43 -11.43 20.58
C GLY A 36 17.19 -11.32 19.07
N LEU A 37 16.24 -12.06 18.47
CA LEU A 37 15.83 -11.83 17.08
C LEU A 37 14.30 -11.95 16.93
N ILE A 38 13.63 -10.82 16.73
CA ILE A 38 12.22 -10.80 16.30
C ILE A 38 12.19 -11.23 14.82
N HIS A 39 11.81 -12.48 14.56
CA HIS A 39 11.58 -12.96 13.19
C HIS A 39 10.09 -12.80 12.84
N ALA A 40 9.76 -11.79 12.04
CA ALA A 40 8.41 -11.61 11.52
C ALA A 40 8.18 -12.61 10.37
N MET A 41 7.38 -13.66 10.60
CA MET A 41 7.01 -14.63 9.56
C MET A 41 5.83 -14.09 8.73
N ASN A 42 5.97 -14.11 7.40
CA ASN A 42 4.90 -13.71 6.49
C ASN A 42 3.81 -14.77 6.46
N ILE A 43 2.63 -14.42 6.95
CA ILE A 43 1.44 -15.27 6.91
C ILE A 43 0.70 -15.09 5.58
N LEU A 44 0.69 -13.86 5.05
CA LEU A 44 0.05 -13.54 3.78
C LEU A 44 0.93 -12.53 3.02
N ASN A 45 1.12 -12.78 1.73
CA ASN A 45 1.83 -11.88 0.84
C ASN A 45 1.15 -11.92 -0.54
N HIS A 46 0.33 -10.92 -0.81
CA HIS A 46 -0.39 -10.76 -2.06
C HIS A 46 0.13 -9.53 -2.79
N SER A 47 0.43 -9.65 -4.08
CA SER A 47 0.96 -8.55 -4.89
C SER A 47 0.32 -8.58 -6.26
N ARG A 48 -0.14 -7.43 -6.73
CA ARG A 48 -0.64 -7.23 -8.09
C ARG A 48 0.14 -6.12 -8.79
N MET A 49 0.35 -6.30 -10.08
CA MET A 49 1.16 -5.42 -10.92
C MET A 49 0.34 -5.06 -12.14
N TYR A 50 0.27 -3.77 -12.45
CA TYR A 50 -0.60 -3.24 -13.48
C TYR A 50 0.15 -2.27 -14.38
N ASN A 51 0.05 -2.48 -15.69
CA ASN A 51 0.50 -1.50 -16.68
C ASN A 51 -0.67 -0.57 -16.96
N LEU A 52 -0.46 0.73 -16.79
CA LEU A 52 -1.53 1.72 -16.88
C LEU A 52 -1.40 2.54 -18.16
N THR A 53 -2.52 3.06 -18.65
CA THR A 53 -2.51 4.20 -19.56
C THR A 53 -2.20 5.48 -18.78
N GLU A 54 -1.78 6.53 -19.48
CA GLU A 54 -1.55 7.84 -18.85
C GLU A 54 -2.81 8.40 -18.17
N GLU A 55 -3.98 8.21 -18.79
CA GLU A 55 -5.27 8.63 -18.26
C GLU A 55 -5.55 7.95 -16.91
N LYS A 56 -5.50 6.60 -16.88
CA LYS A 56 -5.70 5.82 -15.65
C LYS A 56 -4.68 6.15 -14.57
N TYR A 57 -3.43 6.37 -14.97
CA TYR A 57 -2.39 6.81 -14.03
C TYR A 57 -2.75 8.14 -13.37
N ASN A 58 -3.20 9.12 -14.15
CA ASN A 58 -3.55 10.43 -13.64
C ASN A 58 -4.82 10.37 -12.77
N GLU A 59 -5.81 9.56 -13.12
CA GLU A 59 -7.00 9.31 -12.30
C GLU A 59 -6.62 8.71 -10.94
N ILE A 60 -5.85 7.61 -10.92
CA ILE A 60 -5.41 6.95 -9.69
C ILE A 60 -4.52 7.89 -8.87
N LYS A 61 -3.64 8.64 -9.52
CA LYS A 61 -2.78 9.64 -8.88
C LYS A 61 -3.60 10.69 -8.14
N SER A 62 -4.60 11.28 -8.79
CA SER A 62 -5.47 12.28 -8.17
C SER A 62 -6.23 11.69 -7.00
N LEU A 63 -6.83 10.51 -7.17
CA LEU A 63 -7.56 9.80 -6.12
C LEU A 63 -6.69 9.55 -4.87
N ILE A 64 -5.44 9.12 -5.07
CA ILE A 64 -4.46 8.90 -3.99
C ILE A 64 -4.11 10.22 -3.30
N ILE A 65 -3.83 11.27 -4.07
CA ILE A 65 -3.46 12.57 -3.52
C ILE A 65 -4.60 13.13 -2.67
N ASP A 66 -5.83 13.14 -3.20
CA ASP A 66 -7.00 13.67 -2.49
C ASP A 66 -7.28 12.91 -1.18
N THR A 67 -6.90 11.64 -1.11
CA THR A 67 -7.14 10.80 0.07
C THR A 67 -6.03 10.92 1.12
N PHE A 68 -4.77 10.96 0.69
CA PHE A 68 -3.61 10.81 1.59
C PHE A 68 -2.78 12.09 1.78
N GLU A 69 -2.89 13.07 0.88
CA GLU A 69 -2.21 14.35 1.03
C GLU A 69 -2.85 15.14 2.18
N GLY A 70 -2.06 15.47 3.21
CA GLY A 70 -2.55 16.15 4.42
C GLY A 70 -3.19 15.24 5.49
N ASN A 71 -3.37 13.94 5.22
CA ASN A 71 -3.81 12.96 6.22
C ASN A 71 -2.60 12.36 6.95
N GLU A 72 -2.01 13.14 7.85
CA GLU A 72 -0.91 12.67 8.70
C GLU A 72 -1.45 11.73 9.78
N SER A 73 -0.94 10.49 9.78
CA SER A 73 -1.21 9.49 10.80
C SER A 73 0.03 8.62 10.97
N ASP A 74 0.36 8.25 12.21
CA ASP A 74 1.47 7.33 12.49
C ASP A 74 1.30 5.96 11.80
N LEU A 75 0.08 5.65 11.37
CA LEU A 75 -0.30 4.39 10.71
C LEU A 75 -0.20 4.48 9.19
N VAL A 76 0.02 5.66 8.61
CA VAL A 76 0.02 5.89 7.16
C VAL A 76 1.26 6.70 6.75
N GLU A 77 2.14 6.06 5.99
CA GLU A 77 3.28 6.71 5.34
C GLU A 77 2.89 7.07 3.91
N PHE A 78 2.80 8.36 3.62
CA PHE A 78 2.62 8.90 2.27
C PHE A 78 3.91 9.57 1.80
N THR A 79 4.42 9.14 0.65
CA THR A 79 5.60 9.75 0.03
C THR A 79 5.34 10.00 -1.45
N LYS A 80 5.59 11.24 -1.88
CA LYS A 80 5.40 11.69 -3.25
C LYS A 80 6.68 12.37 -3.73
N ASN A 81 7.13 11.98 -4.92
CA ASN A 81 8.16 12.67 -5.67
C ASN A 81 7.72 12.80 -7.13
N ASP A 82 8.52 13.45 -7.97
CA ASP A 82 8.17 13.70 -9.36
C ASP A 82 7.91 12.41 -10.17
N LYS A 83 8.47 11.27 -9.78
CA LYS A 83 8.41 10.02 -10.57
C LYS A 83 7.55 8.95 -9.93
N GLN A 84 7.24 9.09 -8.65
CA GLN A 84 6.65 8.03 -7.84
C GLN A 84 5.76 8.60 -6.73
N ILE A 85 4.64 7.91 -6.52
CA ILE A 85 3.83 8.02 -5.31
C ILE A 85 3.87 6.67 -4.60
N LYS A 86 4.04 6.71 -3.29
CA LYS A 86 4.05 5.55 -2.41
C LYS A 86 3.14 5.81 -1.23
N ILE A 87 2.25 4.85 -0.98
CA ILE A 87 1.46 4.77 0.24
C ILE A 87 1.86 3.49 0.96
N ALA A 88 2.06 3.56 2.27
CA ALA A 88 2.13 2.39 3.13
C ALA A 88 1.26 2.58 4.36
N ILE A 89 0.26 1.71 4.52
CA ILE A 89 -0.59 1.65 5.70
C ILE A 89 -0.06 0.51 6.57
N MET A 90 0.24 0.79 7.83
CA MET A 90 0.87 -0.13 8.77
C MET A 90 0.06 -0.20 10.06
N SER A 91 -0.07 -1.41 10.61
CA SER A 91 -0.77 -1.64 11.86
C SER A 91 -0.04 -2.70 12.70
N LYS A 92 -0.18 -2.60 14.03
CA LYS A 92 0.46 -3.49 15.01
C LYS A 92 -0.50 -4.54 15.58
N ASN A 93 -1.80 -4.41 15.34
CA ASN A 93 -2.82 -5.38 15.75
C ASN A 93 -3.93 -5.54 14.70
N ASP A 94 -4.72 -6.61 14.82
CA ASP A 94 -5.68 -6.96 13.78
C ASP A 94 -6.89 -6.01 13.73
N GLU A 95 -7.28 -5.44 14.86
CA GLU A 95 -8.42 -4.53 14.96
C GLU A 95 -8.12 -3.18 14.31
N GLU A 96 -6.94 -2.61 14.59
CA GLU A 96 -6.43 -1.43 13.91
C GLU A 96 -6.31 -1.66 12.40
N PHE A 97 -5.80 -2.82 12.00
CA PHE A 97 -5.67 -3.15 10.58
C PHE A 97 -7.04 -3.23 9.89
N LYS A 98 -8.02 -3.87 10.54
CA LYS A 98 -9.38 -3.98 10.01
C LYS A 98 -10.02 -2.60 9.87
N ASN A 99 -9.92 -1.75 10.90
CA ASN A 99 -10.44 -0.38 10.86
C ASN A 99 -9.78 0.46 9.76
N LEU A 100 -8.46 0.34 9.58
CA LEU A 100 -7.74 1.03 8.50
C LEU A 100 -8.15 0.51 7.12
N TYR A 101 -8.30 -0.81 6.98
CA TYR A 101 -8.72 -1.42 5.73
C TYR A 101 -10.15 -0.98 5.37
N GLU A 102 -11.09 -1.01 6.31
CA GLU A 102 -12.47 -0.53 6.10
C GLU A 102 -12.49 0.97 5.78
N LYS A 103 -11.69 1.80 6.49
CA LYS A 103 -11.58 3.25 6.22
C LYS A 103 -11.12 3.54 4.79
N TYR A 104 -10.19 2.74 4.26
CA TYR A 104 -9.63 2.93 2.93
C TYR A 104 -10.16 1.91 1.90
N GLN A 105 -11.22 1.17 2.22
CA GLN A 105 -11.76 0.13 1.34
C GLN A 105 -12.23 0.74 0.03
N GLU A 106 -12.94 1.87 0.10
CA GLU A 106 -13.47 2.56 -1.08
C GLU A 106 -12.36 2.95 -2.07
N ILE A 107 -11.19 3.36 -1.59
CA ILE A 107 -10.07 3.66 -2.48
C ILE A 107 -9.47 2.41 -3.10
N PHE A 108 -9.34 1.31 -2.34
CA PHE A 108 -8.86 0.05 -2.90
C PHE A 108 -9.80 -0.49 -3.96
N GLU A 109 -11.12 -0.42 -3.73
CA GLU A 109 -12.13 -0.82 -4.71
C GLU A 109 -12.12 0.07 -5.95
N LYS A 110 -12.02 1.39 -5.78
CA LYS A 110 -11.88 2.33 -6.92
C LYS A 110 -10.63 2.03 -7.73
N ILE A 111 -9.50 1.77 -7.07
CA ILE A 111 -8.26 1.41 -7.74
C ILE A 111 -8.40 0.09 -8.49
N ASP A 112 -8.97 -0.95 -7.89
CA ASP A 112 -9.16 -2.24 -8.58
C ASP A 112 -10.13 -2.09 -9.78
N ASN A 113 -11.23 -1.35 -9.63
CA ASN A 113 -12.19 -1.09 -10.72
C ASN A 113 -11.63 -0.21 -11.85
N LEU A 114 -10.60 0.61 -11.59
CA LEU A 114 -9.98 1.45 -12.61
C LEU A 114 -9.01 0.67 -13.51
N VAL A 115 -8.67 -0.55 -13.13
CA VAL A 115 -7.61 -1.34 -13.76
C VAL A 115 -8.15 -2.56 -14.52
N ASP A 116 -9.39 -3.00 -14.22
CA ASP A 116 -10.21 -3.87 -15.08
C ASP A 116 -10.80 -3.09 -16.27
#